data_AF-A0A7W0TZK6-F1
#
_entry.id   AF-A0A7W0TZK6-F1
#
_cell.length_a   1.000
_cell.length_b   1.000
_cell.length_c   1.000
_cell.angle_alpha   90.00
_cell.angle_beta   90.00
_cell.angle_gamma   90.00
#
_symmetry.space_group_name_H-M   'P 1'
#
loop_
_entity.id
_entity.type
_entity.pdbx_description
1 polymer ?
#
loop_
_entity_poly.entity_id
_entity_poly.type
_entity_poly.pdbx_seq_one_letter_code
_entity_poly.pdbx_strand_id
1 'polypeptide(L)'
;MIACSAAGDRRRSGDRKGQGLDRGRNQSRENDPSSENLIEMPGFVWETMLTHIVRSLPAEGCGLLAFERRAATPMAVEFFAGENVDRSSTHYTMAPRDILRTLLEIDRRHLVLGAIIHSHPTTAATPSPCDLAEARYPNVLLGIVGMASLAPHLRFWRLPAVVGGDPVEVAWRLSP
;
A
#
# COMPACT_ATOMS: atom_id res chain seq x y z
N MET A 1 -5.32 -6.65 11.90
CA MET A 1 -4.35 -7.66 11.45
C MET A 1 -3.98 -7.28 10.04
N ILE A 2 -2.71 -6.94 9.77
CA ILE A 2 -2.28 -6.60 8.41
C ILE A 2 -1.98 -7.89 7.67
N ALA A 3 -2.88 -8.25 6.76
CA ALA A 3 -2.80 -9.48 6.00
C ALA A 3 -3.54 -9.34 4.66
N CYS A 4 -3.14 -10.18 3.72
CA CYS A 4 -3.94 -10.61 2.58
C CYS A 4 -3.76 -12.12 2.49
N SER A 5 -4.81 -12.89 2.74
CA SER A 5 -4.90 -14.34 2.64
C SER A 5 -5.67 -14.78 1.39
N ALA A 6 -5.18 -15.81 0.69
CA ALA A 6 -5.96 -16.50 -0.32
C ALA A 6 -7.08 -17.31 0.34
N ALA A 7 -8.14 -16.64 0.80
CA ALA A 7 -9.29 -17.30 1.41
C ALA A 7 -10.08 -18.10 0.35
N GLY A 8 -10.24 -19.39 0.63
CA GLY A 8 -10.91 -20.37 -0.23
C GLY A 8 -12.38 -20.08 -0.56
N ASP A 9 -12.76 -20.65 -1.71
CA ASP A 9 -14.08 -20.68 -2.37
C ASP A 9 -15.28 -20.57 -1.42
N ARG A 10 -15.96 -19.42 -1.41
CA ARG A 10 -17.33 -19.26 -0.89
C ARG A 10 -18.21 -18.54 -1.92
N ARG A 11 -19.16 -19.31 -2.47
CA ARG A 11 -20.19 -18.90 -3.43
C ARG A 11 -21.36 -18.15 -2.77
N ARG A 12 -21.86 -17.09 -3.43
CA ARG A 12 -23.28 -16.62 -3.62
C ARG A 12 -23.22 -15.14 -4.07
N SER A 13 -23.83 -14.61 -5.14
CA SER A 13 -25.16 -14.68 -5.80
C SER A 13 -26.05 -13.44 -5.48
N GLY A 14 -26.33 -12.64 -6.54
CA GLY A 14 -27.47 -11.68 -6.72
C GLY A 14 -27.35 -10.30 -6.04
N ASP A 15 -27.94 -9.18 -6.49
CA ASP A 15 -28.70 -8.76 -7.69
C ASP A 15 -28.89 -7.20 -7.62
N ARG A 16 -28.99 -6.55 -8.79
CA ARG A 16 -29.68 -5.28 -9.19
C ARG A 16 -29.51 -3.85 -8.55
N LYS A 17 -29.09 -2.93 -9.45
CA LYS A 17 -29.61 -1.59 -9.89
C LYS A 17 -30.16 -0.50 -8.92
N GLY A 18 -29.72 0.75 -9.16
CA GLY A 18 -30.45 2.00 -8.85
C GLY A 18 -29.74 3.27 -9.38
N GLN A 19 -30.48 4.24 -9.95
CA GLN A 19 -30.02 5.43 -10.71
C GLN A 19 -30.33 6.77 -10.00
N GLY A 20 -29.69 7.87 -10.44
CA GLY A 20 -30.11 9.29 -10.27
C GLY A 20 -28.97 10.20 -9.78
N LEU A 21 -28.35 11.09 -10.57
CA LEU A 21 -28.73 12.45 -11.05
C LEU A 21 -29.04 13.48 -9.94
N ASP A 22 -28.18 14.51 -9.74
CA ASP A 22 -28.50 15.93 -10.02
C ASP A 22 -27.26 16.86 -9.88
N ARG A 23 -27.43 18.09 -10.39
CA ARG A 23 -26.52 19.13 -10.87
C ARG A 23 -25.87 20.04 -9.80
N GLY A 24 -24.77 20.70 -10.21
CA GLY A 24 -24.65 22.18 -10.11
C GLY A 24 -23.48 22.79 -9.31
N ARG A 25 -22.54 23.45 -10.03
CA ARG A 25 -21.85 24.77 -9.80
C ARG A 25 -21.37 25.13 -8.36
N ASN A 26 -20.23 25.78 -8.07
CA ASN A 26 -19.30 26.64 -8.82
C ASN A 26 -18.07 26.96 -7.93
N GLN A 27 -16.86 26.95 -8.52
CA GLN A 27 -15.68 27.81 -8.25
C GLN A 27 -15.15 28.09 -6.81
N SER A 28 -13.92 27.64 -6.55
CA SER A 28 -12.80 28.49 -6.08
C SER A 28 -11.47 27.74 -6.26
N ARG A 29 -10.47 28.41 -6.85
CA ARG A 29 -9.12 27.90 -7.11
C ARG A 29 -8.37 27.70 -5.79
N GLU A 30 -7.94 26.48 -5.48
CA GLU A 30 -6.80 26.17 -4.59
C GLU A 30 -6.53 24.65 -4.58
N ASN A 31 -5.25 24.29 -4.69
CA ASN A 31 -4.65 22.94 -4.81
C ASN A 31 -4.72 22.29 -6.21
N ASP A 32 -3.55 22.14 -6.84
CA ASP A 32 -3.38 21.23 -7.96
C ASP A 32 -3.61 19.79 -7.45
N PRO A 33 -4.68 19.08 -7.87
CA PRO A 33 -4.97 17.73 -7.40
C PRO A 33 -3.89 16.71 -7.78
N SER A 34 -2.88 17.11 -8.57
CA SER A 34 -1.73 16.28 -8.91
C SER A 34 -0.73 16.15 -7.75
N SER A 35 -0.60 17.15 -6.86
CA SER A 35 0.41 17.15 -5.79
C SER A 35 0.07 16.20 -4.64
N GLU A 36 -1.21 15.94 -4.38
CA GLU A 36 -1.67 14.93 -3.41
C GLU A 36 -1.52 13.48 -3.93
N ASN A 37 -1.24 13.32 -5.22
CA ASN A 37 -1.10 12.02 -5.89
C ASN A 37 0.34 11.66 -6.24
N LEU A 38 1.33 12.40 -5.73
CA LEU A 38 2.75 12.11 -5.88
C LEU A 38 3.39 11.83 -4.52
N ILE A 39 4.06 10.69 -4.40
CA ILE A 39 4.86 10.33 -3.22
C ILE A 39 6.34 10.58 -3.54
N GLU A 40 7.06 11.22 -2.65
CA GLU A 40 8.52 11.32 -2.71
C GLU A 40 9.15 10.32 -1.75
N MET A 41 10.23 9.68 -2.17
CA MET A 41 10.94 8.69 -1.37
C MET A 41 12.45 8.89 -1.50
N PRO A 42 13.21 9.09 -0.40
CA PRO A 42 14.66 9.10 -0.45
C PRO A 42 15.23 7.76 -0.90
N GLY A 43 16.36 7.80 -1.63
CA GLY A 43 17.02 6.59 -2.15
C GLY A 43 17.34 5.55 -1.08
N PHE A 44 17.77 5.99 0.12
CA PHE A 44 18.08 5.06 1.21
C PHE A 44 16.83 4.30 1.73
N VAL A 45 15.64 4.91 1.66
CA VAL A 45 14.38 4.26 2.04
C VAL A 45 14.03 3.19 1.02
N TRP A 46 14.16 3.52 -0.26
CA TRP A 46 13.98 2.57 -1.36
C TRP A 46 14.94 1.37 -1.24
N GLU A 47 16.24 1.62 -1.02
CA GLU A 47 17.27 0.58 -0.88
C GLU A 47 17.03 -0.32 0.33
N THR A 48 16.64 0.27 1.47
CA THR A 48 16.33 -0.48 2.70
C THR A 48 15.14 -1.40 2.49
N MET A 49 14.07 -0.88 1.87
CA MET A 49 12.89 -1.65 1.52
C MET A 49 13.22 -2.77 0.54
N LEU A 50 13.91 -2.46 -0.55
CA LEU A 50 14.24 -3.44 -1.58
C LEU A 50 15.16 -4.55 -1.04
N THR A 51 16.14 -4.20 -0.21
CA THR A 51 17.02 -5.17 0.46
C THR A 51 16.21 -6.15 1.31
N HIS A 52 15.21 -5.67 2.05
CA HIS A 52 14.32 -6.55 2.81
C HIS A 52 13.48 -7.45 1.90
N ILE A 53 12.84 -6.89 0.86
CA ILE A 53 12.02 -7.66 -0.08
C ILE A 53 12.83 -8.78 -0.74
N VAL A 54 14.02 -8.48 -1.26
CA VAL A 54 14.89 -9.48 -1.90
C VAL A 54 15.30 -10.59 -0.93
N ARG A 55 15.54 -10.26 0.35
CA ARG A 55 15.87 -11.26 1.39
C ARG A 55 14.70 -12.15 1.78
N SER A 56 13.47 -11.69 1.56
CA SER A 56 12.26 -12.45 1.88
C SER A 56 11.89 -13.49 0.81
N LEU A 57 12.45 -13.37 -0.40
CA LEU A 57 12.22 -14.33 -1.48
C LEU A 57 12.64 -15.75 -1.05
N PRO A 58 11.87 -16.80 -1.44
CA PRO A 58 10.74 -16.77 -2.38
C PRO A 58 9.38 -16.42 -1.74
N ALA A 59 9.33 -16.13 -0.44
CA ALA A 59 8.10 -15.66 0.20
C ALA A 59 7.84 -14.18 -0.11
N GLU A 60 6.61 -13.72 0.14
CA GLU A 60 6.30 -12.30 0.14
C GLU A 60 7.03 -11.63 1.30
N GLY A 61 7.85 -10.62 1.01
CA GLY A 61 8.32 -9.66 2.00
C GLY A 61 7.23 -8.65 2.29
N CYS A 62 7.16 -8.17 3.54
CA CYS A 62 6.16 -7.18 3.95
C CYS A 62 6.76 -6.15 4.91
N GLY A 63 6.12 -4.98 5.00
CA GLY A 63 6.57 -3.94 5.92
C GLY A 63 5.67 -2.73 5.92
N LEU A 64 6.03 -1.72 6.70
CA LEU A 64 5.28 -0.48 6.85
C LEU A 64 6.16 0.69 6.46
N LEU A 65 5.59 1.63 5.72
CA LEU A 65 6.26 2.82 5.24
C LEU A 65 5.69 4.03 5.97
N ALA A 66 6.55 4.74 6.69
CA ALA A 66 6.19 5.94 7.45
C ALA A 66 6.43 7.18 6.61
N PHE A 67 5.48 8.11 6.67
CA PHE A 67 5.53 9.38 5.96
C PHE A 67 5.73 10.54 6.93
N GLU A 68 6.28 11.64 6.41
CA GLU A 68 6.29 12.91 7.14
C GLU A 68 4.89 13.45 7.35
N ARG A 69 4.62 13.92 8.57
CA ARG A 69 3.29 14.42 8.96
C ARG A 69 2.95 15.79 8.35
N ARG A 70 3.95 16.63 8.11
CA ARG A 70 3.78 18.05 7.72
C ARG A 70 4.47 18.41 6.40
N ALA A 71 4.79 17.43 5.57
CA ALA A 71 5.37 17.70 4.26
C ALA A 71 4.31 18.26 3.29
N ALA A 72 4.70 19.21 2.44
CA ALA A 72 3.82 19.76 1.41
C ALA A 72 3.44 18.72 0.34
N THR A 73 4.33 17.74 0.12
CA THR A 73 4.13 16.55 -0.71
C THR A 73 4.27 15.32 0.18
N PRO A 74 3.43 14.27 0.03
CA PRO A 74 3.60 13.02 0.77
C PRO A 74 5.03 12.47 0.62
N MET A 75 5.78 12.41 1.72
CA MET A 75 7.19 11.99 1.71
C MET A 75 7.39 10.75 2.59
N ALA A 76 7.75 9.63 1.97
CA ALA A 76 8.09 8.38 2.64
C ALA A 76 9.52 8.44 3.19
N VAL A 77 9.65 8.56 4.52
CA VAL A 77 10.95 8.81 5.16
C VAL A 77 11.57 7.59 5.81
N GLU A 78 10.81 6.52 6.02
CA GLU A 78 11.34 5.31 6.65
C GLU A 78 10.53 4.07 6.34
N PHE A 79 11.24 2.98 6.09
CA PHE A 79 10.69 1.65 5.92
C PHE A 79 10.98 0.78 7.13
N PHE A 80 9.94 0.18 7.69
CA PHE A 80 10.01 -0.77 8.78
C PHE A 80 9.71 -2.18 8.25
N ALA A 81 10.73 -3.03 8.24
CA ALA A 81 10.58 -4.43 7.86
C ALA A 81 9.64 -5.18 8.82
N GLY A 82 8.77 -6.01 8.24
CA GLY A 82 7.88 -6.92 8.96
C GLY A 82 8.13 -8.37 8.55
N GLU A 83 7.96 -9.29 9.49
CA GLU A 83 7.96 -10.71 9.18
C GLU A 83 6.60 -11.17 8.62
N ASN A 84 6.62 -11.85 7.48
CA ASN A 84 5.49 -12.63 7.00
C ASN A 84 5.45 -13.96 7.74
N VAL A 85 4.54 -14.11 8.70
CA VAL A 85 4.45 -15.33 9.54
C VAL A 85 3.99 -16.56 8.76
N ASP A 86 3.33 -16.37 7.62
CA ASP A 86 2.85 -17.46 6.76
C ASP A 86 3.98 -18.01 5.88
N ARG A 87 5.06 -17.24 5.69
CA ARG A 87 6.20 -17.57 4.80
C ARG A 87 5.75 -18.00 3.39
N SER A 88 4.62 -17.47 2.95
CA SER A 88 3.97 -17.79 1.68
C SER A 88 4.44 -16.87 0.56
N SER A 89 4.41 -17.35 -0.68
CA SER A 89 4.74 -16.58 -1.89
C SER A 89 3.55 -15.88 -2.54
N THR A 90 2.35 -16.01 -1.97
CA THR A 90 1.08 -15.51 -2.55
C THR A 90 0.16 -14.83 -1.54
N HIS A 91 0.56 -14.80 -0.29
CA HIS A 91 -0.16 -14.15 0.80
C HIS A 91 0.80 -13.82 1.92
N TYR A 92 0.39 -12.87 2.76
CA TYR A 92 1.14 -12.51 3.94
C TYR A 92 0.22 -12.24 5.11
N THR A 93 0.74 -12.56 6.29
CA THR A 93 0.25 -12.06 7.57
C THR A 93 1.44 -11.43 8.26
N MET A 94 1.41 -10.12 8.46
CA MET A 94 2.52 -9.43 9.14
C MET A 94 2.48 -9.74 10.63
N ALA A 95 3.63 -10.10 11.21
CA ALA A 95 3.76 -10.41 12.62
C ALA A 95 3.18 -9.28 13.51
N PRO A 96 2.21 -9.57 14.41
CA PRO A 96 1.58 -8.53 15.23
C PRO A 96 2.56 -7.71 16.07
N ARG A 97 3.65 -8.34 16.51
CA ARG A 97 4.73 -7.68 17.26
C ARG A 97 5.42 -6.59 16.43
N ASP A 98 5.70 -6.86 15.16
CA ASP A 98 6.35 -5.90 14.27
C ASP A 98 5.41 -4.73 13.96
N ILE A 99 4.12 -5.01 13.75
CA ILE A 99 3.10 -3.96 13.57
C ILE A 99 3.08 -3.04 14.78
N LEU A 100 2.92 -3.59 16.00
CA LEU A 100 2.82 -2.80 17.22
C LEU A 100 4.10 -1.98 17.48
N ARG A 101 5.28 -2.61 17.35
CA ARG A 101 6.58 -1.92 17.50
C ARG A 101 6.66 -0.73 16.54
N THR A 102 6.33 -0.94 15.28
CA THR A 102 6.43 0.09 14.25
C THR A 102 5.44 1.23 14.50
N LEU A 103 4.19 0.93 14.84
CA LEU A 103 3.20 1.97 15.14
C LEU A 103 3.61 2.85 16.32
N LEU A 104 4.19 2.25 17.37
CA LEU A 104 4.74 2.99 18.51
C LEU A 104 5.91 3.89 18.10
N GLU A 105 6.80 3.41 17.24
CA GLU A 105 7.94 4.19 16.75
C GLU A 105 7.52 5.35 15.85
N ILE A 106 6.56 5.11 14.95
CA ILE A 106 5.94 6.15 14.10
C ILE A 106 5.34 7.26 14.97
N ASP A 107 4.57 6.88 15.99
CA ASP A 107 3.94 7.85 16.90
C ASP A 107 4.98 8.65 17.71
N ARG A 108 5.96 7.94 18.29
CA ARG A 108 7.07 8.54 19.07
C ARG A 108 7.86 9.58 18.28
N ARG A 109 7.96 9.40 16.96
CA ARG A 109 8.69 10.29 16.04
C ARG A 109 7.78 11.28 15.31
N HIS A 110 6.51 11.36 15.69
CA HIS A 110 5.51 12.22 15.07
C HIS A 110 5.33 12.01 13.56
N LEU A 111 5.65 10.82 13.06
CA LEU A 111 5.41 10.39 11.68
C LEU A 111 3.96 9.93 11.52
N VAL A 112 3.58 9.55 10.29
CA VAL A 112 2.29 8.90 10.01
C VAL A 112 2.51 7.58 9.27
N LEU A 113 1.65 6.59 9.51
CA LEU A 113 1.65 5.37 8.69
C LEU A 113 1.12 5.73 7.29
N GLY A 114 1.99 5.72 6.29
CA GLY A 114 1.65 6.13 4.93
C GLY A 114 1.28 4.97 4.03
N ALA A 115 2.00 3.86 4.10
CA ALA A 115 1.70 2.68 3.30
C ALA A 115 2.00 1.36 4.01
N ILE A 116 1.25 0.34 3.64
CA ILE A 116 1.60 -1.07 3.87
C ILE A 116 2.25 -1.57 2.60
N ILE A 117 3.43 -2.17 2.72
CA ILE A 117 4.19 -2.69 1.60
C ILE A 117 4.17 -4.22 1.65
N HIS A 118 3.96 -4.85 0.51
CA HIS A 118 4.31 -6.25 0.30
C HIS A 118 4.89 -6.48 -1.09
N SER A 119 5.56 -7.61 -1.28
CA SER A 119 6.07 -8.00 -2.60
C SER A 119 5.25 -9.11 -3.22
N HIS A 120 5.13 -9.06 -4.54
CA HIS A 120 4.68 -10.16 -5.37
C HIS A 120 5.91 -10.85 -5.99
N PRO A 121 6.32 -12.05 -5.49
CA PRO A 121 7.58 -12.70 -5.88
C PRO A 121 7.67 -13.09 -7.36
N THR A 122 6.52 -13.35 -7.99
CA THR A 122 6.44 -13.86 -9.37
C THR A 122 5.53 -13.06 -10.29
N THR A 123 4.82 -12.05 -9.76
CA THR A 123 3.84 -11.26 -10.52
C THR A 123 4.17 -9.77 -10.52
N ALA A 124 3.46 -9.03 -11.38
CA ALA A 124 3.60 -7.57 -11.48
C ALA A 124 3.06 -6.86 -10.24
N ALA A 125 3.45 -5.60 -10.05
CA ALA A 125 3.05 -4.75 -8.94
C ALA A 125 1.59 -4.24 -9.00
N THR A 126 0.63 -5.15 -9.19
CA THR A 126 -0.80 -4.83 -9.32
C THR A 126 -1.58 -5.55 -8.22
N PRO A 127 -2.58 -4.93 -7.57
CA PRO A 127 -3.33 -5.55 -6.49
C PRO A 127 -4.00 -6.83 -6.96
N SER A 128 -3.83 -7.90 -6.19
CA SER A 128 -4.54 -9.15 -6.38
C SER A 128 -5.99 -9.05 -5.87
N PRO A 129 -6.88 -9.99 -6.23
CA PRO A 129 -8.22 -10.05 -5.65
C PRO A 129 -8.22 -10.14 -4.12
N CYS A 130 -7.22 -10.82 -3.55
CA CYS A 130 -7.02 -10.90 -2.10
C CYS A 130 -6.65 -9.55 -1.49
N ASP A 131 -5.71 -8.82 -2.11
CA ASP A 131 -5.31 -7.49 -1.65
C ASP A 131 -6.51 -6.54 -1.60
N LEU A 132 -7.35 -6.59 -2.63
CA LEU A 132 -8.56 -5.78 -2.73
C LEU A 132 -9.64 -6.20 -1.72
N ALA A 133 -9.61 -7.42 -1.21
CA ALA A 133 -10.57 -7.90 -0.22
C ALA A 133 -10.14 -7.57 1.21
N GLU A 134 -8.84 -7.70 1.53
CA GLU A 134 -8.38 -7.79 2.92
C GLU A 134 -7.48 -6.62 3.37
N ALA A 135 -6.75 -5.98 2.46
CA ALA A 135 -5.77 -4.94 2.81
C ALA A 135 -6.36 -3.52 2.90
N ARG A 136 -7.61 -3.37 3.36
CA ARG A 136 -8.30 -2.08 3.42
C ARG A 136 -8.09 -1.37 4.75
N TYR A 137 -7.28 -0.33 4.70
CA TYR A 137 -6.99 0.57 5.82
C TYR A 137 -7.31 2.00 5.42
N PRO A 138 -8.26 2.67 6.11
CA PRO A 138 -8.57 4.06 5.81
C PRO A 138 -7.31 4.93 5.86
N ASN A 139 -7.10 5.73 4.81
CA ASN A 139 -5.99 6.68 4.68
C ASN A 139 -4.58 6.06 4.64
N VAL A 140 -4.44 4.74 4.44
CA VAL A 140 -3.16 4.06 4.24
C VAL A 140 -3.10 3.51 2.83
N LEU A 141 -1.99 3.73 2.15
CA LEU A 141 -1.76 3.22 0.81
C LEU A 141 -1.34 1.75 0.83
N LEU A 142 -1.63 1.04 -0.25
CA LEU A 142 -1.07 -0.27 -0.53
C LEU A 142 0.10 -0.11 -1.50
N GLY A 143 1.32 -0.44 -1.07
CA GLY A 143 2.50 -0.49 -1.94
C GLY A 143 2.82 -1.92 -2.30
N ILE A 144 2.99 -2.19 -3.60
CA ILE A 144 3.31 -3.53 -4.10
C ILE A 144 4.65 -3.47 -4.83
N VAL A 145 5.58 -4.34 -4.44
CA VAL A 145 6.84 -4.56 -5.16
C VAL A 145 6.69 -5.81 -6.04
N GLY A 146 6.56 -5.61 -7.34
CA GLY A 146 6.51 -6.69 -8.32
C GLY A 146 7.90 -7.15 -8.73
N MET A 147 8.14 -8.46 -8.67
CA MET A 147 9.44 -9.09 -8.95
C MET A 147 9.45 -9.91 -10.26
N ALA A 148 8.40 -9.81 -11.08
CA ALA A 148 8.28 -10.54 -12.35
C ALA A 148 9.28 -10.11 -13.44
N SER A 149 9.92 -8.95 -13.29
CA SER A 149 10.90 -8.39 -14.23
C SER A 149 12.32 -8.38 -13.64
N LEU A 150 13.34 -8.24 -14.49
CA LEU A 150 14.74 -8.12 -14.06
C LEU A 150 14.96 -6.96 -13.09
N ALA A 151 14.21 -5.87 -13.26
CA ALA A 151 14.15 -4.76 -12.31
C ALA A 151 12.91 -4.91 -11.42
N PRO A 152 13.04 -4.75 -10.09
CA PRO A 152 11.91 -4.64 -9.16
C PRO A 152 11.09 -3.38 -9.43
N HIS A 153 9.77 -3.51 -9.50
CA HIS A 153 8.86 -2.39 -9.77
C HIS A 153 7.97 -2.13 -8.56
N LEU A 154 7.98 -0.91 -8.02
CA LEU A 154 7.06 -0.49 -6.96
C LEU A 154 5.91 0.32 -7.53
N ARG A 155 4.69 0.02 -7.09
CA ARG A 155 3.49 0.81 -7.38
C ARG A 155 2.69 1.02 -6.10
N PHE A 156 2.13 2.21 -5.94
CA PHE A 156 1.25 2.55 -4.82
C PHE A 156 -0.20 2.62 -5.27
N TRP A 157 -1.09 2.17 -4.41
CA TRP A 157 -2.51 2.08 -4.68
C TRP A 157 -3.29 2.65 -3.52
N ARG A 158 -4.22 3.54 -3.84
CA ARG A 158 -5.29 3.94 -2.93
C ARG A 158 -6.47 3.01 -3.14
N LEU A 159 -6.75 2.20 -2.13
CA LEU A 159 -7.92 1.32 -2.17
C LEU A 159 -9.19 2.12 -1.85
N PRO A 160 -10.32 1.81 -2.51
CA PRO A 160 -11.56 2.50 -2.24
C PRO A 160 -12.09 2.19 -0.84
N ALA A 161 -12.92 3.07 -0.28
CA ALA A 161 -13.55 2.82 1.02
C ALA A 161 -14.54 1.64 0.98
N VAL A 162 -15.14 1.36 -0.18
CA VAL A 162 -16.14 0.30 -0.38
C VAL A 162 -15.54 -0.84 -1.21
N VAL A 163 -15.87 -2.07 -0.83
CA VAL A 163 -15.50 -3.28 -1.58
C VAL A 163 -16.13 -3.23 -2.98
N GLY A 164 -15.34 -3.60 -4.00
CA GLY A 164 -15.78 -3.58 -5.40
C GLY A 164 -15.57 -2.26 -6.14
N GLY A 165 -15.08 -1.21 -5.47
CA GLY A 165 -14.55 -0.03 -6.16
C GLY A 165 -13.17 -0.31 -6.79
N ASP A 166 -12.81 0.50 -7.78
CA ASP A 166 -11.52 0.40 -8.46
C ASP A 166 -10.39 1.05 -7.64
N PRO A 167 -9.22 0.38 -7.49
CA PRO A 167 -8.05 0.99 -6.88
C PRO A 167 -7.48 2.09 -7.79
N VAL A 168 -7.05 3.19 -7.17
CA VAL A 168 -6.41 4.31 -7.89
C VAL A 168 -4.91 4.25 -7.67
N GLU A 169 -4.13 4.20 -8.74
CA GLU A 169 -2.69 4.26 -8.63
C GLU A 169 -2.23 5.66 -8.19
N VAL A 170 -1.26 5.69 -7.28
CA VAL A 170 -0.63 6.91 -6.79
C VAL A 170 0.80 6.95 -7.34
N ALA A 171 1.14 8.05 -8.02
CA ALA A 171 2.46 8.22 -8.59
C ALA A 171 3.51 8.36 -7.46
N TRP A 172 4.75 8.00 -7.75
CA TRP A 172 5.85 8.23 -6.84
C TRP A 172 7.14 8.50 -7.60
N ARG A 173 8.09 9.13 -6.92
CA ARG A 173 9.45 9.37 -7.44
C ARG A 173 10.47 9.30 -6.32
N LEU A 174 11.72 9.06 -6.69
CA LEU A 174 12.82 9.28 -5.76
C LEU A 174 12.97 10.79 -5.49
N SER A 175 13.18 11.16 -4.22
CA SER A 175 13.55 12.53 -3.89
C SER A 175 14.98 12.81 -4.38
N PRO A 176 15.30 14.07 -4.72
CA PRO A 176 16.67 14.49 -5.05
C PRO A 176 17.67 14.21 -3.93
#